data_AF-A0A2C8F8I7-F1
#
_entry.id   AF-A0A2C8F8I7-F1
#
_cell.length_a   1.000
_cell.length_b   1.000
_cell.length_c   1.000
_cell.angle_alpha   90.00
_cell.angle_beta   90.00
_cell.angle_gamma   90.00
#
_symmetry.space_group_name_H-M   'P 1'
#
loop_
_entity.id
_entity.type
_entity.pdbx_description
1 polymer ?
#
loop_
_entity_poly.entity_id
_entity_poly.type
_entity_poly.pdbx_seq_one_letter_code
_entity_poly.pdbx_strand_id
1 'polypeptide(L)'
;MNSVMGISSSRNRLSAVPLAAAYVAVPMGMAMVRLVDGQGAYLENLPWLLLAGLGVLIGLHRPSPDAPRSTGFTSKTLLFLCLVAGLALYTSDIRILLETVFPYIREFAPVAYALFALLWAGTCGMADRYDFQRFGALLSVICIVNLVFEVFMYGTVPTIRWIGNADILAGLLLISLCAGLKPGLNEGGRVEPDQGNTWWRVLVLIGLLTCFSRTGYFAAGWIVLCFGRGRLLMRSLYALVCALLLVVTFLLPPTASESIRYVDYWLWVEALRLFSETPSLLLTGYPLNIGLPVTFPPGMTAIWETATGQPTIMGVYLTQVPSFWLRLLYGWGATVPAALLVFVFTLLFKNLSRMGAGLTAALFAQGMTTPLLFDPAMAVPIVMGYMVALSSPADQANAKVDEPDGSKVQPLDPAAEWNMRPL
;
A
#
# COMPACT_ATOMS: atom_id res chain seq x y z
N MET A 1 -18.70 7.87 46.78
CA MET A 1 -17.41 7.31 46.31
C MET A 1 -17.73 6.20 45.33
N ASN A 2 -18.00 6.56 44.07
CA ASN A 2 -18.12 5.61 42.98
C ASN A 2 -16.76 5.56 42.31
N SER A 3 -16.09 4.41 42.41
CA SER A 3 -14.83 4.17 41.74
C SER A 3 -15.06 4.24 40.23
N VAL A 4 -14.60 5.31 39.60
CA VAL A 4 -14.37 5.39 38.17
C VAL A 4 -13.26 4.40 37.89
N MET A 5 -13.63 3.20 37.44
CA MET A 5 -12.71 2.17 37.01
C MET A 5 -12.13 2.65 35.68
N GLY A 6 -10.97 3.30 35.74
CA GLY A 6 -10.21 3.75 34.58
C GLY A 6 -9.94 2.58 33.65
N ILE A 7 -10.66 2.53 32.53
CA ILE A 7 -10.33 1.64 31.42
C ILE A 7 -9.11 2.26 30.77
N SER A 8 -7.92 1.91 31.27
CA SER A 8 -6.70 2.11 30.50
C SER A 8 -6.90 1.31 29.21
N SER A 9 -7.11 2.00 28.09
CA SER A 9 -7.19 1.39 26.76
C SER A 9 -5.87 0.67 26.51
N SER A 10 -5.82 -0.61 26.86
CA SER A 10 -4.68 -1.47 26.57
C SER A 10 -4.52 -1.47 25.05
N ARG A 11 -3.41 -0.91 24.56
CA ARG A 11 -3.12 -0.80 23.12
C ARG A 11 -3.25 -2.21 22.53
N ASN A 12 -4.33 -2.44 21.78
CA ASN A 12 -4.66 -3.78 21.33
C ASN A 12 -3.63 -4.17 20.26
N ARG A 13 -2.58 -4.90 20.66
CA ARG A 13 -1.42 -5.24 19.82
C ARG A 13 -1.81 -5.97 18.52
N LEU A 14 -3.04 -6.48 18.47
CA LEU A 14 -3.64 -7.17 17.32
C LEU A 14 -3.98 -6.21 16.16
N SER A 15 -4.21 -4.92 16.41
CA SER A 15 -4.56 -3.96 15.34
C SER A 15 -3.47 -3.82 14.28
N ALA A 16 -2.20 -3.95 14.68
CA ALA A 16 -1.05 -3.78 13.81
C ALA A 16 -0.55 -5.07 13.12
N VAL A 17 -1.19 -6.22 13.36
CA VAL A 17 -0.76 -7.51 12.81
C VAL A 17 -0.78 -7.55 11.27
N PRO A 18 -1.77 -6.98 10.55
CA PRO A 18 -1.73 -6.91 9.09
C PRO A 18 -0.51 -6.12 8.57
N LEU A 19 -0.09 -5.08 9.30
CA LEU A 19 1.13 -4.33 8.99
C LEU A 19 2.37 -5.21 9.23
N ALA A 20 2.43 -5.95 10.34
CA ALA A 20 3.53 -6.88 10.57
C ALA A 20 3.63 -7.93 9.45
N ALA A 21 2.49 -8.44 8.95
CA ALA A 21 2.47 -9.38 7.84
C ALA A 21 2.99 -8.75 6.54
N ALA A 22 2.48 -7.57 6.15
CA ALA A 22 2.90 -6.88 4.93
C ALA A 22 4.37 -6.46 4.96
N TYR A 23 4.85 -5.88 6.07
CA TYR A 23 6.19 -5.29 6.17
C TYR A 23 7.29 -6.28 6.55
N VAL A 24 6.94 -7.46 7.09
CA VAL A 24 7.93 -8.42 7.61
C VAL A 24 7.69 -9.83 7.09
N ALA A 25 6.52 -10.40 7.37
CA ALA A 25 6.28 -11.82 7.09
C ALA A 25 6.31 -12.13 5.59
N VAL A 26 5.69 -11.29 4.77
CA VAL A 26 5.66 -11.46 3.30
C VAL A 26 7.08 -11.29 2.70
N PRO A 27 7.82 -10.19 2.95
CA PRO A 27 9.18 -10.05 2.43
C PRO A 27 10.13 -11.16 2.88
N MET A 28 10.00 -11.63 4.13
CA MET A 28 10.84 -12.71 4.64
C MET A 28 10.44 -14.08 4.10
N GLY A 29 9.15 -14.34 3.95
CA GLY A 29 8.65 -15.53 3.27
C GLY A 29 9.16 -15.60 1.83
N MET A 30 9.12 -14.48 1.10
CA MET A 30 9.67 -14.40 -0.26
C MET A 30 11.16 -14.69 -0.32
N ALA A 31 11.95 -14.14 0.62
CA ALA A 31 13.37 -14.44 0.69
C ALA A 31 13.63 -15.93 0.94
N MET A 32 12.88 -16.55 1.85
CA MET A 32 13.00 -17.99 2.13
C MET A 32 12.66 -18.85 0.92
N VAL A 33 11.62 -18.50 0.17
CA VAL A 33 11.21 -19.26 -1.02
C VAL A 33 12.28 -19.21 -2.11
N ARG A 34 12.83 -18.03 -2.35
CA ARG A 34 13.89 -17.85 -3.35
C ARG A 34 15.19 -18.55 -2.97
N LEU A 35 15.44 -18.76 -1.68
CA LEU A 35 16.57 -19.57 -1.21
C LEU A 35 16.39 -21.08 -1.46
N VAL A 36 15.15 -21.55 -1.63
CA VAL A 36 14.81 -22.98 -1.74
C VAL A 36 14.47 -23.38 -3.19
N ASP A 37 14.67 -22.49 -4.17
CA ASP A 37 14.31 -22.70 -5.59
C ASP A 37 12.85 -23.16 -5.81
N GLY A 38 11.95 -22.79 -4.89
CA GLY A 38 10.55 -23.17 -4.94
C GLY A 38 9.72 -22.26 -5.85
N GLN A 39 8.79 -22.84 -6.63
CA GLN A 39 7.76 -22.08 -7.34
C GLN A 39 6.79 -21.43 -6.32
N GLY A 40 7.05 -20.16 -6.00
CA GLY A 40 6.54 -19.44 -4.83
C GLY A 40 5.15 -18.80 -4.90
N ALA A 41 4.41 -18.94 -5.99
CA ALA A 41 3.19 -18.15 -6.24
C ALA A 41 2.08 -18.35 -5.17
N TYR A 42 2.08 -19.48 -4.48
CA TYR A 42 1.10 -19.80 -3.43
C TYR A 42 1.30 -18.98 -2.16
N LEU A 43 2.53 -18.57 -1.86
CA LEU A 43 2.88 -17.98 -0.55
C LEU A 43 2.53 -16.50 -0.42
N GLU A 44 2.19 -15.81 -1.51
CA GLU A 44 1.78 -14.39 -1.48
C GLU A 44 0.44 -14.19 -0.75
N ASN A 45 -0.51 -15.11 -0.95
CA ASN A 45 -1.87 -15.01 -0.38
C ASN A 45 -2.01 -15.72 0.97
N LEU A 46 -1.10 -16.65 1.28
CA LEU A 46 -1.17 -17.48 2.49
C LEU A 46 -1.21 -16.65 3.79
N PRO A 47 -0.37 -15.60 4.00
CA PRO A 47 -0.43 -14.80 5.22
C PRO A 47 -1.78 -14.12 5.41
N TRP A 48 -2.39 -13.64 4.33
CA TRP A 48 -3.69 -12.96 4.36
C TRP A 48 -4.82 -13.92 4.70
N LEU A 49 -4.74 -15.15 4.19
CA LEU A 49 -5.70 -16.20 4.51
C LEU A 49 -5.59 -16.65 5.97
N LEU A 50 -4.36 -16.80 6.49
CA LEU A 50 -4.13 -17.09 7.91
C LEU A 50 -4.65 -15.95 8.81
N LEU A 51 -4.41 -14.70 8.42
CA LEU A 51 -4.94 -13.54 9.13
C LEU A 51 -6.47 -13.48 9.08
N ALA A 52 -7.09 -13.74 7.93
CA ALA A 52 -8.55 -13.83 7.84
C ALA A 52 -9.09 -14.92 8.80
N GLY A 53 -8.43 -16.07 8.87
CA GLY A 53 -8.76 -17.15 9.81
C GLY A 53 -8.67 -16.72 11.27
N LEU A 54 -7.55 -16.07 11.63
CA LEU A 54 -7.35 -15.52 12.97
C LEU A 54 -8.38 -14.44 13.32
N GLY A 55 -8.70 -13.55 12.38
CA GLY A 55 -9.70 -12.50 12.55
C GLY A 55 -11.11 -13.06 12.80
N VAL A 56 -11.48 -14.13 12.10
CA VAL A 56 -12.72 -14.89 12.35
C VAL A 56 -12.70 -15.50 13.75
N LEU A 57 -11.64 -16.18 14.15
CA LEU A 57 -11.52 -16.80 15.47
C LEU A 57 -11.64 -15.76 16.60
N ILE A 58 -10.95 -14.62 16.46
CA ILE A 58 -11.02 -13.51 17.40
C ILE A 58 -12.44 -12.94 17.46
N GLY A 59 -13.06 -12.70 16.30
CA GLY A 59 -14.44 -12.20 16.22
C GLY A 59 -15.47 -13.14 16.86
N LEU A 60 -15.26 -14.46 16.78
CA LEU A 60 -16.11 -15.46 17.42
C LEU A 60 -15.91 -15.53 18.93
N HIS A 61 -14.67 -15.46 19.42
CA HIS A 61 -14.34 -15.71 20.83
C HIS A 61 -14.31 -14.45 21.71
N ARG A 62 -14.18 -13.26 21.13
CA ARG A 62 -14.20 -11.99 21.88
C ARG A 62 -15.43 -11.16 21.52
N PRO A 63 -16.47 -11.09 22.37
CA PRO A 63 -17.31 -9.91 22.42
C PRO A 63 -16.45 -8.79 23.00
N SER A 64 -15.72 -8.06 22.16
CA SER A 64 -14.91 -6.93 22.62
C SER A 64 -15.85 -5.87 23.20
N PRO A 65 -15.69 -5.43 24.47
CA PRO A 65 -16.53 -4.41 25.08
C PRO A 65 -16.39 -3.04 24.39
N ASP A 66 -15.28 -2.82 23.69
CA ASP A 66 -14.96 -1.59 22.94
C ASP A 66 -15.20 -1.73 21.43
N ALA A 67 -15.61 -2.90 20.93
CA ALA A 67 -16.00 -3.00 19.53
C ALA A 67 -17.32 -2.24 19.34
N PRO A 68 -17.46 -1.43 18.27
CA PRO A 68 -18.71 -0.73 18.01
C PRO A 68 -19.87 -1.75 18.04
N ARG A 69 -20.86 -1.49 18.90
CA ARG A 69 -22.04 -2.33 19.22
C ARG A 69 -22.79 -2.90 18.00
N SER A 70 -22.48 -2.43 16.80
CA SER A 70 -23.08 -2.79 15.51
C SER A 70 -22.36 -3.92 14.76
N THR A 71 -21.25 -4.47 15.25
CA THR A 71 -20.57 -5.62 14.61
C THR A 71 -21.29 -6.93 14.95
N GLY A 72 -22.53 -7.04 14.47
CA GLY A 72 -23.42 -8.18 14.68
C GLY A 72 -22.91 -9.48 14.08
N PHE A 73 -23.70 -10.54 14.26
CA PHE A 73 -23.51 -11.85 13.65
C PHE A 73 -23.15 -11.76 12.15
N THR A 74 -23.76 -10.81 11.42
CA THR A 74 -23.54 -10.56 10.00
C THR A 74 -22.09 -10.21 9.61
N SER A 75 -21.37 -9.39 10.39
CA SER A 75 -19.96 -9.08 10.08
C SER A 75 -19.05 -10.29 10.30
N LYS A 76 -19.40 -11.15 11.27
CA LYS A 76 -18.70 -12.42 11.53
C LYS A 76 -18.98 -13.44 10.44
N THR A 77 -20.22 -13.54 9.97
CA THR A 77 -20.62 -14.39 8.84
C THR A 77 -19.96 -13.95 7.54
N LEU A 78 -19.86 -12.64 7.29
CA LEU A 78 -19.20 -12.09 6.10
C LEU A 78 -17.69 -12.38 6.11
N LEU A 79 -17.03 -12.18 7.25
CA LEU A 79 -15.61 -12.55 7.45
C LEU A 79 -15.38 -14.05 7.21
N PHE A 80 -16.26 -14.89 7.76
CA PHE A 80 -16.20 -16.34 7.56
C PHE A 80 -16.42 -16.73 6.10
N LEU A 81 -17.38 -16.11 5.40
CA LEU A 81 -17.61 -16.33 3.97
C LEU A 81 -16.42 -15.88 3.12
N CYS A 82 -15.79 -14.74 3.43
CA CYS A 82 -14.58 -14.28 2.74
C CYS A 82 -13.41 -15.24 2.95
N LEU A 83 -13.25 -15.76 4.17
CA LEU A 83 -12.24 -16.77 4.49
C LEU A 83 -12.48 -18.08 3.71
N VAL A 84 -13.72 -18.57 3.71
CA VAL A 84 -14.11 -19.80 3.00
C VAL A 84 -13.96 -19.63 1.49
N ALA A 85 -14.34 -18.49 0.92
CA ALA A 85 -14.12 -18.19 -0.49
C ALA A 85 -12.63 -18.10 -0.83
N GLY A 86 -11.81 -17.47 0.03
CA GLY A 86 -10.35 -17.41 -0.14
C GLY A 86 -9.68 -18.79 -0.08
N LEU A 87 -10.10 -19.64 0.86
CA LEU A 87 -9.67 -21.04 0.98
C LEU A 87 -10.07 -21.87 -0.26
N ALA A 88 -11.30 -21.70 -0.75
CA ALA A 88 -11.77 -22.40 -1.93
C ALA A 88 -10.94 -22.06 -3.18
N LEU A 89 -10.56 -20.78 -3.35
CA LEU A 89 -9.72 -20.31 -4.46
C LEU A 89 -8.27 -20.81 -4.41
N TYR A 90 -7.82 -21.28 -3.24
CA TYR A 90 -6.47 -21.82 -3.05
C TYR A 90 -6.37 -23.30 -3.43
N THR A 91 -7.49 -24.01 -3.55
CA THR A 91 -7.51 -25.41 -4.02
C THR A 91 -7.50 -25.49 -5.54
N SER A 92 -6.59 -26.29 -6.11
CA SER A 92 -6.39 -26.43 -7.56
C SER A 92 -7.65 -26.87 -8.30
N ASP A 93 -8.42 -27.77 -7.69
CA ASP A 93 -9.58 -28.40 -8.33
C ASP A 93 -10.75 -27.43 -8.46
N ILE A 94 -10.95 -26.57 -7.46
CA ILE A 94 -11.97 -25.52 -7.48
C ILE A 94 -11.59 -24.41 -8.47
N ARG A 95 -10.28 -24.14 -8.64
CA ARG A 95 -9.80 -23.15 -9.61
C ARG A 95 -10.10 -23.57 -11.05
N ILE A 96 -9.96 -24.86 -11.36
CA ILE A 96 -10.35 -25.42 -12.67
C ILE A 96 -11.87 -25.30 -12.86
N LEU A 97 -12.66 -25.60 -11.81
CA LEU A 97 -14.11 -25.50 -11.87
C LEU A 97 -14.62 -24.05 -12.05
N LEU A 98 -13.86 -23.07 -11.59
CA LEU A 98 -14.20 -21.64 -11.61
C LEU A 98 -13.44 -20.85 -12.70
N GLU A 99 -12.80 -21.50 -13.66
CA GLU A 99 -11.93 -20.84 -14.65
C GLU A 99 -12.60 -19.66 -15.38
N THR A 100 -13.90 -19.78 -15.69
CA THR A 100 -14.69 -18.72 -16.35
C THR A 100 -15.02 -17.54 -15.45
N VAL A 101 -15.09 -17.75 -14.13
CA VAL A 101 -15.43 -16.73 -13.12
C VAL A 101 -14.16 -16.11 -12.52
N PHE A 102 -13.04 -16.81 -12.60
CA PHE A 102 -11.77 -16.44 -11.99
C PHE A 102 -11.25 -15.04 -12.39
N PRO A 103 -11.37 -14.58 -13.66
CA PRO A 103 -10.97 -13.22 -14.02
C PRO A 103 -11.77 -12.16 -13.26
N TYR A 104 -13.08 -12.36 -13.10
CA TYR A 104 -13.94 -11.45 -12.33
C TYR A 104 -13.53 -11.40 -10.87
N ILE A 105 -13.24 -12.56 -10.26
CA ILE A 105 -12.80 -12.63 -8.85
C ILE A 105 -11.49 -11.85 -8.65
N ARG A 106 -10.54 -11.97 -9.58
CA ARG A 106 -9.29 -11.20 -9.54
C ARG A 106 -9.50 -9.70 -9.71
N GLU A 107 -10.47 -9.28 -10.50
CA GLU A 107 -10.80 -7.86 -10.65
C GLU A 107 -11.51 -7.28 -9.42
N PHE A 108 -12.24 -8.10 -8.66
CA PHE A 108 -12.86 -7.70 -7.38
C PHE A 108 -11.92 -7.79 -6.16
N ALA A 109 -10.66 -8.21 -6.34
CA ALA A 109 -9.68 -8.31 -5.26
C ALA A 109 -9.49 -6.99 -4.47
N PRO A 110 -9.41 -5.79 -5.09
CA PRO A 110 -9.32 -4.52 -4.36
C PRO A 110 -10.45 -4.32 -3.35
N VAL A 111 -11.68 -4.69 -3.73
CA VAL A 111 -12.86 -4.58 -2.88
C VAL A 111 -12.76 -5.58 -1.72
N ALA A 112 -12.33 -6.81 -1.99
CA ALA A 112 -12.14 -7.84 -0.97
C ALA A 112 -11.07 -7.43 0.06
N TYR A 113 -9.94 -6.88 -0.38
CA TYR A 113 -8.88 -6.42 0.54
C TYR A 113 -9.28 -5.18 1.33
N ALA A 114 -10.03 -4.25 0.73
CA ALA A 114 -10.59 -3.11 1.44
C ALA A 114 -11.60 -3.57 2.51
N LEU A 115 -12.48 -4.50 2.16
CA LEU A 115 -13.43 -5.10 3.10
C LEU A 115 -12.70 -5.83 4.24
N PHE A 116 -11.66 -6.61 3.93
CA PHE A 116 -10.82 -7.25 4.93
C PHE A 116 -10.21 -6.21 5.90
N ALA A 117 -9.63 -5.13 5.38
CA ALA A 117 -9.03 -4.08 6.20
C ALA A 117 -10.07 -3.41 7.12
N LEU A 118 -11.26 -3.09 6.58
CA LEU A 118 -12.37 -2.51 7.35
C LEU A 118 -12.85 -3.45 8.46
N LEU A 119 -13.04 -4.73 8.12
CA LEU A 119 -13.46 -5.75 9.07
C LEU A 119 -12.41 -5.97 10.17
N TRP A 120 -11.13 -6.01 9.80
CA TRP A 120 -10.03 -6.11 10.77
C TRP A 120 -9.98 -4.91 11.70
N ALA A 121 -10.10 -3.70 11.15
CA ALA A 121 -10.15 -2.48 11.97
C ALA A 121 -11.38 -2.48 12.90
N GLY A 122 -12.52 -3.01 12.44
CA GLY A 122 -13.73 -3.16 13.24
C GLY A 122 -13.65 -4.22 14.35
N THR A 123 -12.89 -5.31 14.15
CA THR A 123 -12.78 -6.41 15.13
C THR A 123 -11.59 -6.28 16.08
N CYS A 124 -10.43 -5.88 15.55
CA CYS A 124 -9.17 -5.79 16.28
C CYS A 124 -8.76 -4.35 16.65
N GLY A 125 -9.47 -3.35 16.13
CA GLY A 125 -9.17 -1.93 16.32
C GLY A 125 -8.32 -1.35 15.18
N MET A 126 -8.28 -0.02 15.09
CA MET A 126 -7.49 0.69 14.09
C MET A 126 -6.01 0.70 14.44
N ALA A 127 -5.13 0.52 13.45
CA ALA A 127 -3.68 0.68 13.63
C ALA A 127 -3.33 2.16 13.84
N ASP A 128 -2.24 2.45 14.54
CA ASP A 128 -1.82 3.82 14.83
C ASP A 128 -0.72 4.29 13.85
N ARG A 129 -0.52 5.60 13.70
CA ARG A 129 0.59 6.14 12.85
C ARG A 129 1.95 5.61 13.31
N TYR A 130 2.09 5.43 14.62
CA TYR A 130 3.27 4.82 15.25
C TYR A 130 3.55 3.41 14.71
N ASP A 131 2.53 2.58 14.50
CA ASP A 131 2.71 1.20 14.04
C ASP A 131 3.20 1.16 12.59
N PHE A 132 2.65 2.00 11.71
CA PHE A 132 3.14 2.16 10.34
C PHE A 132 4.62 2.56 10.30
N GLN A 133 5.01 3.53 11.13
CA GLN A 133 6.40 3.97 11.22
C GLN A 133 7.33 2.88 11.78
N ARG A 134 6.88 2.13 12.81
CA ARG A 134 7.64 1.04 13.41
C ARG A 134 7.93 -0.06 12.39
N PHE A 135 6.88 -0.56 11.74
CA PHE A 135 7.00 -1.64 10.76
C PHE A 135 7.68 -1.17 9.47
N GLY A 136 7.49 0.10 9.08
CA GLY A 136 8.27 0.73 8.02
C GLY A 136 9.76 0.77 8.31
N ALA A 137 10.16 1.15 9.53
CA ALA A 137 11.56 1.15 9.94
C ALA A 137 12.14 -0.27 9.95
N LEU A 138 11.38 -1.27 10.41
CA LEU A 138 11.80 -2.67 10.37
C LEU A 138 11.99 -3.16 8.92
N LEU A 139 11.04 -2.86 8.03
CA LEU A 139 11.17 -3.18 6.60
C LEU A 139 12.38 -2.49 5.97
N SER A 140 12.69 -1.27 6.41
CA SER A 140 13.86 -0.53 5.92
C SER A 140 15.16 -1.22 6.30
N VAL A 141 15.26 -1.74 7.53
CA VAL A 141 16.40 -2.57 7.96
C VAL A 141 16.51 -3.81 7.07
N ILE A 142 15.39 -4.50 6.80
CA ILE A 142 15.38 -5.67 5.91
C ILE A 142 15.88 -5.28 4.50
N CYS A 143 15.42 -4.15 3.94
CA CYS A 143 15.84 -3.66 2.63
C CYS A 143 17.34 -3.30 2.60
N ILE A 144 17.87 -2.68 3.66
CA ILE A 144 19.29 -2.35 3.79
C ILE A 144 20.12 -3.63 3.86
N VAL A 145 19.73 -4.59 4.71
CA VAL A 145 20.42 -5.88 4.83
C VAL A 145 20.42 -6.62 3.50
N ASN A 146 19.29 -6.64 2.79
CA ASN A 146 19.17 -7.24 1.48
C ASN A 146 20.11 -6.58 0.46
N LEU A 147 20.16 -5.25 0.40
CA LEU A 147 21.09 -4.53 -0.48
C LEU A 147 22.55 -4.84 -0.15
N VAL A 148 22.91 -4.82 1.14
CA VAL A 148 24.27 -5.15 1.60
C VAL A 148 24.65 -6.56 1.17
N PHE A 149 23.75 -7.52 1.38
CA PHE A 149 23.96 -8.91 0.96
C PHE A 149 24.14 -9.03 -0.56
N GLU A 150 23.30 -8.36 -1.35
CA GLU A 150 23.40 -8.37 -2.81
C GLU A 150 24.74 -7.78 -3.30
N VAL A 151 25.16 -6.65 -2.73
CA VAL A 151 26.44 -6.01 -3.08
C VAL A 151 27.62 -6.91 -2.72
N PHE A 152 27.61 -7.55 -1.54
CA PHE A 152 28.70 -8.42 -1.11
C PHE A 152 28.77 -9.74 -1.90
N MET A 153 27.62 -10.36 -2.18
CA MET A 153 27.57 -11.67 -2.85
C MET A 153 27.81 -11.58 -4.35
N TYR A 154 27.28 -10.54 -5.01
CA TYR A 154 27.27 -10.45 -6.47
C TYR A 154 28.22 -9.39 -7.03
N GLY A 155 28.87 -8.59 -6.17
CA GLY A 155 29.80 -7.54 -6.58
C GLY A 155 29.20 -6.50 -7.53
N THR A 156 27.87 -6.45 -7.63
CA THR A 156 27.12 -5.64 -8.60
C THR A 156 25.89 -5.03 -7.97
N VAL A 157 25.42 -3.92 -8.56
CA VAL A 157 24.18 -3.25 -8.16
C VAL A 157 23.02 -4.21 -8.40
N PRO A 158 22.04 -4.31 -7.49
CA PRO A 158 21.25 -5.53 -7.37
C PRO A 158 20.45 -5.89 -8.62
N THR A 159 20.70 -7.10 -9.11
CA THR A 159 20.03 -7.71 -10.27
C THR A 159 18.89 -8.63 -9.85
N ILE A 160 18.94 -9.20 -8.64
CA ILE A 160 17.99 -10.17 -8.10
C ILE A 160 17.55 -9.70 -6.71
N ARG A 161 16.30 -9.25 -6.56
CA ARG A 161 15.75 -8.88 -5.25
C ARG A 161 15.16 -10.07 -4.50
N TRP A 162 15.79 -10.49 -3.40
CA TRP A 162 15.36 -11.68 -2.66
C TRP A 162 14.05 -11.49 -1.91
N ILE A 163 13.87 -10.30 -1.32
CA ILE A 163 12.75 -9.99 -0.43
C ILE A 163 11.47 -9.55 -1.17
N GLY A 164 11.44 -9.63 -2.50
CA GLY A 164 10.26 -9.31 -3.31
C GLY A 164 10.45 -8.17 -4.32
N ASN A 165 9.33 -7.65 -4.84
CA ASN A 165 9.33 -6.61 -5.87
C ASN A 165 9.74 -5.24 -5.30
N ALA A 166 10.71 -4.57 -5.94
CA ALA A 166 11.24 -3.26 -5.56
C ALA A 166 10.15 -2.20 -5.36
N ASP A 167 9.19 -2.15 -6.27
CA ASP A 167 8.16 -1.12 -6.32
C ASP A 167 7.09 -1.36 -5.24
N ILE A 168 6.77 -2.62 -4.92
CA ILE A 168 5.91 -2.99 -3.79
C ILE A 168 6.54 -2.57 -2.46
N LEU A 169 7.83 -2.88 -2.26
CA LEU A 169 8.56 -2.52 -1.04
C LEU A 169 8.67 -0.99 -0.89
N ALA A 170 8.96 -0.29 -1.98
CA ALA A 170 8.95 1.17 -1.99
C ALA A 170 7.57 1.72 -1.64
N GLY A 171 6.50 1.16 -2.21
CA GLY A 171 5.12 1.49 -1.88
C GLY A 171 4.81 1.36 -0.39
N LEU A 172 5.20 0.26 0.25
CA LEU A 172 5.05 0.05 1.69
C LEU A 172 5.82 1.11 2.50
N LEU A 173 7.04 1.43 2.10
CA LEU A 173 7.83 2.47 2.75
C LEU A 173 7.29 3.89 2.50
N LEU A 174 6.62 4.14 1.37
CA LEU A 174 5.91 5.40 1.13
C LEU A 174 4.70 5.55 2.05
N ILE A 175 3.92 4.48 2.27
CA ILE A 175 2.80 4.48 3.22
C ILE A 175 3.31 4.80 4.63
N SER A 176 4.42 4.17 5.04
CA SER A 176 5.02 4.46 6.34
C SER A 176 5.53 5.89 6.39
N LEU A 177 6.24 6.38 5.37
CA LEU A 177 6.67 7.78 5.25
C LEU A 177 5.49 8.76 5.43
N CYS A 178 4.35 8.47 4.80
CA CYS A 178 3.12 9.29 4.92
C CYS A 178 2.60 9.35 6.37
N ALA A 179 2.64 8.23 7.10
CA ALA A 179 2.30 8.21 8.52
C ALA A 179 3.27 9.04 9.39
N GLY A 180 4.48 9.30 8.89
CA GLY A 180 5.51 10.11 9.55
C GLY A 180 5.47 11.60 9.21
N LEU A 181 4.59 12.05 8.31
CA LEU A 181 4.49 13.46 7.93
C LEU A 181 4.10 14.35 9.12
N LYS A 182 4.35 15.66 9.02
CA LYS A 182 3.98 16.59 10.10
C LYS A 182 2.46 16.52 10.29
N PRO A 183 1.95 16.46 11.52
CA PRO A 183 0.57 16.86 11.73
C PRO A 183 0.36 18.27 11.15
N GLY A 184 -0.77 18.51 10.49
CA GLY A 184 -1.13 19.83 9.99
C GLY A 184 -1.13 20.87 11.11
N LEU A 185 -0.90 22.15 10.76
CA LEU A 185 -1.33 23.25 11.65
C LEU A 185 -2.86 23.19 11.76
N ASN A 186 -3.45 23.79 12.80
CA ASN A 186 -4.89 23.81 13.13
C ASN A 186 -5.80 24.37 12.02
N GLU A 187 -5.79 23.82 10.82
CA GLU A 187 -6.71 24.15 9.74
C GLU A 187 -8.04 23.44 10.08
N GLY A 188 -8.97 24.19 10.66
CA GLY A 188 -10.29 23.70 11.05
C GLY A 188 -10.39 23.10 12.47
N GLY A 189 -9.48 23.45 13.39
CA GLY A 189 -9.60 23.08 14.81
C GLY A 189 -9.27 21.62 15.15
N ARG A 190 -8.66 20.87 14.23
CA ARG A 190 -8.26 19.47 14.42
C ARG A 190 -6.76 19.36 14.66
N VAL A 191 -6.36 18.97 15.87
CA VAL A 191 -4.97 18.71 16.24
C VAL A 191 -4.65 17.24 16.01
N GLU A 192 -3.77 16.94 15.07
CA GLU A 192 -3.21 15.59 14.92
C GLU A 192 -2.02 15.40 15.88
N PRO A 193 -1.99 14.34 16.71
CA PRO A 193 -0.87 14.09 17.61
C PRO A 193 0.39 13.70 16.83
N ASP A 194 1.55 14.29 17.17
CA ASP A 194 2.83 13.86 16.63
C ASP A 194 3.31 12.60 17.36
N GLN A 195 3.18 11.46 16.71
CA GLN A 195 3.53 10.16 17.30
C GLN A 195 4.76 9.51 16.66
N GLY A 196 5.41 10.18 15.70
CA GLY A 196 6.50 9.57 14.94
C GLY A 196 7.86 9.73 15.60
N ASN A 197 8.56 8.62 15.84
CA ASN A 197 9.96 8.63 16.27
C ASN A 197 10.87 9.09 15.10
N THR A 198 11.71 10.09 15.34
CA THR A 198 12.67 10.62 14.36
C THR A 198 13.57 9.55 13.76
N TRP A 199 14.02 8.58 14.58
CA TRP A 199 14.87 7.49 14.10
C TRP A 199 14.17 6.59 13.10
N TRP A 200 12.90 6.29 13.30
CA TRP A 200 12.11 5.47 12.39
C TRP A 200 11.91 6.17 11.04
N ARG A 201 11.65 7.48 11.07
CA ARG A 201 11.55 8.29 9.86
C ARG A 201 12.85 8.27 9.06
N VAL A 202 13.99 8.43 9.73
CA VAL A 202 15.31 8.37 9.07
C VAL A 202 15.53 6.99 8.46
N LEU A 203 15.22 5.91 9.18
CA LEU A 203 15.31 4.56 8.66
C LEU A 203 14.42 4.36 7.42
N VAL A 204 13.16 4.83 7.45
CA VAL A 204 12.24 4.78 6.30
C VAL A 204 12.80 5.52 5.09
N LEU A 205 13.34 6.72 5.29
CA LEU A 205 13.93 7.50 4.22
C LEU A 205 15.14 6.78 3.60
N ILE A 206 16.02 6.20 4.43
CA ILE A 206 17.18 5.42 3.96
C ILE A 206 16.71 4.15 3.24
N GLY A 207 15.74 3.43 3.79
CA GLY A 207 15.16 2.23 3.18
C GLY A 207 14.56 2.51 1.81
N LEU A 208 13.86 3.64 1.65
CA LEU A 208 13.38 4.08 0.33
C LEU A 208 14.53 4.22 -0.67
N LEU A 209 15.65 4.80 -0.25
CA LEU A 209 16.86 4.94 -1.08
C LEU A 209 17.45 3.59 -1.49
N THR A 210 17.31 2.53 -0.68
CA THR A 210 17.79 1.19 -1.02
C THR A 210 16.82 0.38 -1.90
N CYS A 211 15.59 0.87 -2.13
CA CYS A 211 14.59 0.18 -2.94
C CYS A 211 14.82 0.26 -4.46
N PHE A 212 15.63 1.19 -4.99
CA PHE A 212 15.87 1.35 -6.44
C PHE A 212 14.58 1.35 -7.30
N SER A 213 13.48 1.82 -6.72
CA SER A 213 12.18 1.95 -7.39
C SER A 213 12.09 3.34 -8.03
N ARG A 214 11.92 3.40 -9.35
CA ARG A 214 11.81 4.67 -10.09
C ARG A 214 10.60 5.49 -9.64
N THR A 215 9.43 4.84 -9.61
CA THR A 215 8.20 5.45 -9.11
C THR A 215 8.27 5.72 -7.60
N GLY A 216 9.02 4.88 -6.86
CA GLY A 216 9.34 5.06 -5.45
C GLY A 216 10.07 6.37 -5.18
N TYR A 217 11.16 6.61 -5.90
CA TYR A 217 11.96 7.83 -5.78
C TYR A 217 11.19 9.08 -6.19
N PHE A 218 10.44 9.00 -7.29
CA PHE A 218 9.60 10.12 -7.72
C PHE A 218 8.55 10.48 -6.65
N ALA A 219 7.82 9.48 -6.16
CA ALA A 219 6.81 9.67 -5.12
C ALA A 219 7.42 10.16 -3.80
N ALA A 220 8.54 9.59 -3.35
CA ALA A 220 9.22 9.99 -2.13
C ALA A 220 9.71 11.44 -2.21
N GLY A 221 10.36 11.81 -3.32
CA GLY A 221 10.82 13.17 -3.57
C GLY A 221 9.67 14.16 -3.56
N TRP A 222 8.57 13.85 -4.27
CA TRP A 222 7.36 14.67 -4.29
C TRP A 222 6.75 14.82 -2.88
N ILE A 223 6.51 13.71 -2.17
CA ILE A 223 5.88 13.72 -0.85
C ILE A 223 6.71 14.50 0.16
N VAL A 224 8.04 14.30 0.20
CA VAL A 224 8.92 15.03 1.11
C VAL A 224 9.00 16.50 0.72
N LEU A 225 9.07 16.82 -0.58
CA LEU A 225 9.15 18.19 -1.06
C LEU A 225 7.87 18.99 -0.81
N CYS A 226 6.68 18.40 -0.91
CA CYS A 226 5.40 19.10 -0.76
C CYS A 226 4.80 18.97 0.66
N PHE A 227 4.90 17.81 1.29
CA PHE A 227 4.22 17.51 2.57
C PHE A 227 5.17 17.25 3.75
N GLY A 228 6.48 17.12 3.47
CA GLY A 228 7.52 16.75 4.44
C GLY A 228 7.70 17.75 5.59
N ARG A 229 8.42 17.28 6.62
CA ARG A 229 8.77 18.07 7.82
C ARG A 229 10.08 18.82 7.60
N GLY A 230 10.27 19.91 8.35
CA GLY A 230 11.55 20.60 8.47
C GLY A 230 11.77 21.72 7.45
N ARG A 231 13.01 22.22 7.40
CA ARG A 231 13.42 23.32 6.53
C ARG A 231 13.33 22.90 5.06
N LEU A 232 12.89 23.82 4.20
CA LEU A 232 12.79 23.60 2.75
C LEU A 232 14.10 23.05 2.17
N LEU A 233 15.25 23.55 2.64
CA LEU A 233 16.57 23.09 2.21
C LEU A 233 16.78 21.58 2.39
N MET A 234 16.39 21.02 3.55
CA MET A 234 16.57 19.58 3.79
C MET A 234 15.62 18.75 2.92
N ARG A 235 14.40 19.26 2.70
CA ARG A 235 13.41 18.64 1.82
C ARG A 235 13.87 18.65 0.36
N SER A 236 14.41 19.77 -0.10
CA SER A 236 14.95 19.90 -1.45
C SER A 236 16.20 19.05 -1.65
N LEU A 237 17.09 18.94 -0.65
CA LEU A 237 18.24 18.05 -0.70
C LEU A 237 17.82 16.59 -0.83
N TYR A 238 16.84 16.13 -0.02
CA TYR A 238 16.34 14.76 -0.15
C TYR A 238 15.67 14.52 -1.51
N ALA A 239 14.83 15.45 -1.98
CA ALA A 239 14.21 15.36 -3.29
C ALA A 239 15.25 15.32 -4.43
N LEU A 240 16.34 16.10 -4.31
CA LEU A 240 17.46 16.07 -5.24
C LEU A 240 18.17 14.71 -5.23
N VAL A 241 18.41 14.12 -4.05
CA VAL A 241 18.98 12.77 -3.93
C VAL A 241 18.07 11.74 -4.60
N CYS A 242 16.75 11.79 -4.38
CA CYS A 242 15.79 10.93 -5.07
C CYS A 242 15.83 11.12 -6.59
N ALA A 243 15.90 12.36 -7.09
CA ALA A 243 15.99 12.66 -8.51
C ALA A 243 17.30 12.13 -9.12
N LEU A 244 18.44 12.30 -8.43
CA LEU A 244 19.74 11.77 -8.85
C LEU A 244 19.72 10.24 -8.89
N LEU A 245 19.20 9.59 -7.85
CA LEU A 245 19.08 8.13 -7.82
C LEU A 245 18.13 7.61 -8.91
N LEU A 246 17.04 8.32 -9.20
CA LEU A 246 16.16 8.01 -10.31
C LEU A 246 16.94 8.04 -11.64
N VAL A 247 17.75 9.07 -11.90
CA VAL A 247 18.62 9.11 -13.09
C VAL A 247 19.62 7.96 -13.10
N VAL A 248 20.25 7.66 -11.95
CA VAL A 248 21.18 6.53 -11.82
C VAL A 248 20.50 5.20 -12.18
N THR A 249 19.24 4.99 -11.79
CA THR A 249 18.52 3.75 -12.16
C THR A 249 18.30 3.57 -13.66
N PHE A 250 18.40 4.62 -14.48
CA PHE A 250 18.38 4.51 -15.94
C PHE A 250 19.76 4.17 -16.53
N LEU A 251 20.84 4.42 -15.78
CA LEU A 251 22.21 4.13 -16.20
C LEU A 251 22.67 2.73 -15.77
N LEU A 252 21.97 2.10 -14.83
CA LEU A 252 22.25 0.75 -14.39
C LEU A 252 21.93 -0.28 -15.49
N PRO A 253 22.68 -1.40 -15.56
CA PRO A 253 22.42 -2.45 -16.53
C PRO A 253 21.00 -3.02 -16.38
N PRO A 254 20.37 -3.44 -17.49
CA PRO A 254 19.01 -3.97 -17.46
C PRO A 254 18.95 -5.24 -16.60
N THR A 255 18.05 -5.24 -15.63
CA THR A 255 17.79 -6.39 -14.74
C THR A 255 16.51 -7.11 -15.16
N ALA A 256 16.23 -8.30 -14.61
CA ALA A 256 14.93 -8.96 -14.83
C ALA A 256 13.73 -8.12 -14.34
N SER A 257 13.94 -7.14 -13.45
CA SER A 257 12.88 -6.17 -13.09
C SER A 257 12.68 -5.10 -14.16
N GLU A 258 13.67 -4.84 -15.01
CA GLU A 258 13.55 -3.91 -16.13
C GLU A 258 12.73 -4.52 -17.28
N SER A 259 12.79 -5.84 -17.53
CA SER A 259 11.94 -6.48 -18.55
C SER A 259 10.45 -6.31 -18.21
N ILE A 260 10.06 -6.47 -16.94
CA ILE A 260 8.70 -6.19 -16.45
C ILE A 260 8.32 -4.71 -16.71
N ARG A 261 9.24 -3.78 -16.48
CA ARG A 261 8.98 -2.35 -16.74
C ARG A 261 8.85 -2.02 -18.22
N TYR A 262 9.63 -2.66 -19.09
CA TYR A 262 9.47 -2.52 -20.53
C TYR A 262 8.10 -3.02 -21.00
N VAL A 263 7.63 -4.14 -20.43
CA VAL A 263 6.25 -4.63 -20.65
C VAL A 263 5.23 -3.57 -20.25
N ASP A 264 5.37 -2.95 -19.09
CA ASP A 264 4.45 -1.90 -18.63
C ASP A 264 4.43 -0.69 -19.55
N TYR A 265 5.60 -0.19 -19.98
CA TYR A 265 5.67 0.94 -20.89
C TYR A 265 5.03 0.62 -22.24
N TRP A 266 5.28 -0.58 -22.77
CA TRP A 266 4.63 -1.03 -23.98
C TRP A 266 3.10 -1.13 -23.81
N LEU A 267 2.62 -1.69 -22.70
CA LEU A 267 1.19 -1.80 -22.41
C LEU A 267 0.50 -0.43 -22.29
N TRP A 268 1.18 0.57 -21.73
CA TRP A 268 0.68 1.96 -21.69
C TRP A 268 0.55 2.57 -23.08
N VAL A 269 1.55 2.38 -23.95
CA VAL A 269 1.50 2.84 -25.34
C VAL A 269 0.40 2.11 -26.12
N GLU A 270 0.30 0.79 -25.94
CA GLU A 270 -0.72 -0.03 -26.60
C GLU A 270 -2.13 0.36 -26.13
N ALA A 271 -2.29 0.85 -24.91
CA ALA A 271 -3.57 1.34 -24.41
C ALA A 271 -4.08 2.53 -25.23
N LEU A 272 -3.18 3.48 -25.51
CA LEU A 272 -3.51 4.64 -26.31
C LEU A 272 -3.93 4.23 -27.72
N ARG A 273 -3.24 3.25 -28.31
CA ARG A 273 -3.60 2.68 -29.61
C ARG A 273 -4.98 2.01 -29.56
N LEU A 274 -5.19 1.10 -28.62
CA LEU A 274 -6.43 0.35 -28.44
C LEU A 274 -7.65 1.27 -28.28
N PHE A 275 -7.54 2.29 -27.43
CA PHE A 275 -8.62 3.27 -27.25
C PHE A 275 -8.80 4.20 -28.45
N SER A 276 -7.75 4.45 -29.24
CA SER A 276 -7.89 5.20 -30.50
C SER A 276 -8.63 4.42 -31.58
N GLU A 277 -8.44 3.09 -31.62
CA GLU A 277 -9.13 2.21 -32.57
C GLU A 277 -10.60 2.01 -32.18
N THR A 278 -10.90 1.86 -30.88
CA THR A 278 -12.27 1.65 -30.38
C THR A 278 -12.60 2.58 -29.19
N PRO A 279 -12.95 3.86 -29.44
CA PRO A 279 -13.10 4.86 -28.38
C PRO A 279 -14.27 4.60 -27.43
N SER A 280 -15.29 3.84 -27.84
CA SER A 280 -16.40 3.46 -26.96
C SER A 280 -15.93 2.62 -25.77
N LEU A 281 -14.87 1.81 -25.94
CA LEU A 281 -14.30 0.99 -24.87
C LEU A 281 -13.58 1.83 -23.81
N LEU A 282 -13.27 3.11 -24.10
CA LEU A 282 -12.76 4.02 -23.08
C LEU A 282 -13.79 4.24 -21.97
N LEU A 283 -15.09 4.08 -22.22
CA LEU A 283 -16.12 4.23 -21.19
C LEU A 283 -16.40 2.93 -20.43
N THR A 284 -16.44 1.80 -21.15
CA THR A 284 -16.91 0.52 -20.61
C THR A 284 -15.79 -0.45 -20.23
N GLY A 285 -14.59 -0.26 -20.75
CA GLY A 285 -13.50 -1.23 -20.65
C GLY A 285 -13.64 -2.40 -21.63
N TYR A 286 -12.62 -3.25 -21.64
CA TYR A 286 -12.51 -4.50 -22.37
C TYR A 286 -13.09 -5.67 -21.56
N PRO A 287 -13.57 -6.73 -22.23
CA PRO A 287 -14.06 -7.93 -21.56
C PRO A 287 -12.97 -8.62 -20.73
N LEU A 288 -13.29 -8.96 -19.49
CA LEU A 288 -12.32 -9.50 -18.50
C LEU A 288 -11.87 -10.94 -18.79
N ASN A 289 -12.68 -11.68 -19.54
CA ASN A 289 -12.50 -13.11 -19.84
C ASN A 289 -11.86 -13.38 -21.21
N ILE A 290 -11.55 -12.36 -21.99
CA ILE A 290 -10.92 -12.48 -23.30
C ILE A 290 -9.57 -11.77 -23.25
N GLY A 291 -8.57 -12.31 -23.95
CA GLY A 291 -7.30 -11.63 -24.13
C GLY A 291 -7.48 -10.26 -24.79
N LEU A 292 -6.69 -9.28 -24.37
CA LEU A 292 -6.63 -7.98 -25.02
C LEU A 292 -6.23 -8.17 -26.50
N PRO A 293 -6.84 -7.42 -27.43
CA PRO A 293 -6.56 -7.54 -28.86
C PRO A 293 -5.24 -6.84 -29.23
N VAL A 294 -4.15 -7.26 -28.61
CA VAL A 294 -2.81 -6.68 -28.78
C VAL A 294 -1.94 -7.57 -29.66
N THR A 295 -1.13 -6.94 -30.50
CA THR A 295 -0.15 -7.63 -31.34
C THR A 295 1.24 -7.45 -30.76
N PHE A 296 1.95 -8.54 -30.46
CA PHE A 296 3.31 -8.47 -29.95
C PHE A 296 4.28 -7.98 -31.04
N PRO A 297 5.02 -6.89 -30.82
CA PRO A 297 6.04 -6.46 -31.76
C PRO A 297 7.24 -7.45 -31.76
N PRO A 298 8.04 -7.47 -32.85
CA PRO A 298 9.23 -8.31 -32.93
C PRO A 298 10.18 -8.06 -31.75
N GLY A 299 10.63 -9.11 -31.08
CA GLY A 299 11.52 -9.03 -29.91
C GLY A 299 10.82 -8.88 -28.56
N MET A 300 9.52 -8.55 -28.53
CA MET A 300 8.77 -8.42 -27.28
C MET A 300 8.36 -9.77 -26.69
N THR A 301 8.35 -10.83 -27.49
CA THR A 301 7.95 -12.18 -27.07
C THR A 301 8.84 -12.71 -25.94
N ALA A 302 10.16 -12.66 -26.11
CA ALA A 302 11.11 -13.10 -25.11
C ALA A 302 11.04 -12.25 -23.82
N ILE A 303 10.82 -10.95 -23.95
CA ILE A 303 10.68 -10.02 -22.81
C ILE A 303 9.41 -10.34 -22.03
N TRP A 304 8.29 -10.53 -22.73
CA TRP A 304 7.00 -10.89 -22.14
C TRP A 304 7.07 -12.23 -21.40
N GLU A 305 7.63 -13.26 -22.04
CA GLU A 305 7.77 -14.60 -21.46
C GLU A 305 8.65 -14.58 -20.22
N THR A 306 9.73 -13.79 -20.25
CA THR A 306 10.60 -13.60 -19.08
C THR A 306 9.91 -12.83 -17.95
N ALA A 307 9.12 -11.80 -18.29
CA ALA A 307 8.46 -10.93 -17.32
C ALA A 307 7.23 -11.58 -16.66
N THR A 308 6.44 -12.35 -17.41
CA THR A 308 5.15 -12.90 -16.98
C THR A 308 5.19 -14.40 -16.71
N GLY A 309 6.23 -15.09 -17.19
CA GLY A 309 6.31 -16.56 -17.16
C GLY A 309 5.25 -17.24 -18.04
N GLN A 310 4.60 -16.50 -18.95
CA GLN A 310 3.52 -17.00 -19.79
C GLN A 310 3.87 -16.85 -21.28
N PRO A 311 3.60 -17.88 -22.11
CA PRO A 311 3.88 -17.83 -23.53
C PRO A 311 2.95 -16.84 -24.24
N THR A 312 3.50 -16.10 -25.20
CA THR A 312 2.75 -15.07 -25.95
C THR A 312 1.54 -15.60 -26.73
N ILE A 313 1.55 -16.89 -27.08
CA ILE A 313 0.43 -17.56 -27.76
C ILE A 313 -0.87 -17.57 -26.94
N MET A 314 -0.77 -17.47 -25.62
CA MET A 314 -1.95 -17.40 -24.75
C MET A 314 -2.62 -16.02 -24.79
N GLY A 315 -1.97 -15.03 -25.40
CA GLY A 315 -2.43 -13.64 -25.42
C GLY A 315 -2.11 -12.91 -24.12
N VAL A 316 -2.45 -11.62 -24.11
CA VAL A 316 -2.34 -10.75 -22.93
C VAL A 316 -3.68 -10.69 -22.23
N TYR A 317 -3.77 -11.17 -20.99
CA TYR A 317 -4.96 -11.03 -20.16
C TYR A 317 -4.84 -9.84 -19.22
N LEU A 318 -5.98 -9.24 -18.88
CA LEU A 318 -6.03 -8.11 -17.97
C LEU A 318 -5.34 -8.39 -16.62
N THR A 319 -5.49 -9.60 -16.09
CA THR A 319 -4.91 -9.98 -14.80
C THR A 319 -3.38 -10.00 -14.78
N GLN A 320 -2.74 -9.95 -15.95
CA GLN A 320 -1.29 -9.88 -16.12
C GLN A 320 -0.77 -8.44 -16.19
N VAL A 321 -1.65 -7.44 -16.31
CA VAL A 321 -1.28 -6.01 -16.30
C VAL A 321 -0.97 -5.60 -14.85
N PRO A 322 0.28 -5.31 -14.49
CA PRO A 322 0.63 -5.03 -13.11
C PRO A 322 0.31 -3.57 -12.73
N SER A 323 0.26 -2.63 -13.69
CA SER A 323 -0.09 -1.24 -13.41
C SER A 323 -1.55 -1.09 -12.98
N PHE A 324 -1.79 -0.59 -11.77
CA PHE A 324 -3.12 -0.40 -11.19
C PHE A 324 -4.03 0.50 -12.04
N TRP A 325 -3.54 1.69 -12.42
CA TRP A 325 -4.35 2.63 -13.19
C TRP A 325 -4.66 2.09 -14.58
N LEU A 326 -3.67 1.46 -15.21
CA LEU A 326 -3.83 0.87 -16.52
C LEU A 326 -4.81 -0.32 -16.50
N ARG A 327 -4.71 -1.18 -15.49
CA ARG A 327 -5.61 -2.32 -15.30
C ARG A 327 -7.05 -1.88 -15.06
N LEU A 328 -7.28 -0.85 -14.24
CA LEU A 328 -8.61 -0.30 -14.06
C LEU A 328 -9.15 0.31 -15.36
N LEU A 329 -8.31 1.04 -16.09
CA LEU A 329 -8.68 1.66 -17.36
C LEU A 329 -9.04 0.61 -18.42
N TYR A 330 -8.26 -0.46 -18.54
CA TYR A 330 -8.55 -1.56 -19.46
C TYR A 330 -9.78 -2.36 -19.04
N GLY A 331 -9.95 -2.69 -17.76
CA GLY A 331 -11.05 -3.55 -17.31
C GLY A 331 -12.39 -2.86 -17.21
N TRP A 332 -12.41 -1.60 -16.80
CA TRP A 332 -13.63 -0.89 -16.42
C TRP A 332 -13.82 0.45 -17.15
N GLY A 333 -12.92 0.76 -18.09
CA GLY A 333 -12.88 2.07 -18.75
C GLY A 333 -12.45 3.19 -17.81
N ALA A 334 -12.60 4.43 -18.25
CA ALA A 334 -12.24 5.63 -17.51
C ALA A 334 -13.22 5.94 -16.36
N THR A 335 -14.42 5.34 -16.37
CA THR A 335 -15.47 5.60 -15.38
C THR A 335 -15.05 5.21 -13.96
N VAL A 336 -14.51 4.01 -13.77
CA VAL A 336 -14.08 3.52 -12.45
C VAL A 336 -12.85 4.25 -11.91
N PRO A 337 -11.74 4.44 -12.66
CA PRO A 337 -10.63 5.30 -12.26
C PRO A 337 -11.07 6.72 -11.88
N ALA A 338 -11.94 7.34 -12.68
CA ALA A 338 -12.45 8.69 -12.39
C ALA A 338 -13.29 8.70 -11.11
N ALA A 339 -14.20 7.75 -10.93
CA ALA A 339 -15.01 7.63 -9.72
C ALA A 339 -14.14 7.40 -8.48
N LEU A 340 -13.10 6.57 -8.59
CA LEU A 340 -12.14 6.33 -7.52
C LEU A 340 -11.37 7.61 -7.16
N LEU A 341 -10.88 8.35 -8.16
CA LEU A 341 -10.21 9.63 -7.93
C LEU A 341 -11.14 10.63 -7.25
N VAL A 342 -12.36 10.80 -7.76
CA VAL A 342 -13.38 11.67 -7.15
C VAL A 342 -13.64 11.27 -5.71
N PHE A 343 -13.78 9.97 -5.43
CA PHE A 343 -13.99 9.45 -4.08
C PHE A 343 -12.81 9.77 -3.15
N VAL A 344 -11.57 9.46 -3.56
CA VAL A 344 -10.36 9.72 -2.77
C VAL A 344 -10.17 11.23 -2.54
N PHE A 345 -10.33 12.06 -3.56
CA PHE A 345 -10.25 13.52 -3.41
C PHE A 345 -11.37 14.05 -2.51
N THR A 346 -12.59 13.56 -2.63
CA THR A 346 -13.69 13.97 -1.75
C THR A 346 -13.38 13.63 -0.28
N LEU A 347 -12.83 12.44 -0.02
CA LEU A 347 -12.40 12.06 1.33
C LEU A 347 -11.26 12.94 1.84
N LEU A 348 -10.27 13.23 0.99
CA LEU A 348 -9.15 14.10 1.32
C LEU A 348 -9.61 15.53 1.63
N PHE A 349 -10.52 16.10 0.84
CA PHE A 349 -11.03 17.46 1.06
C PHE A 349 -11.97 17.55 2.27
N LYS A 350 -12.65 16.46 2.64
CA LYS A 350 -13.43 16.40 3.90
C LYS A 350 -12.51 16.49 5.12
N ASN A 351 -11.39 15.77 5.12
CA ASN A 351 -10.43 15.73 6.21
C ASN A 351 -9.01 15.94 5.67
N LEU A 352 -8.62 17.21 5.44
CA LEU A 352 -7.31 17.58 4.92
C LEU A 352 -6.20 17.23 5.91
N SER A 353 -5.64 16.03 5.77
CA SER A 353 -4.46 15.58 6.51
C SER A 353 -3.26 15.46 5.59
N ARG A 354 -2.06 15.79 6.09
CA ARG A 354 -0.81 15.61 5.32
C ARG A 354 -0.55 14.14 5.00
N MET A 355 -0.93 13.25 5.92
CA MET A 355 -0.89 11.81 5.70
C MET A 355 -1.79 11.41 4.53
N GLY A 356 -3.04 11.87 4.50
CA GLY A 356 -3.97 11.59 3.40
C GLY A 356 -3.49 12.15 2.07
N ALA A 357 -2.98 13.38 2.05
CA ALA A 357 -2.42 14.01 0.85
C ALA A 357 -1.19 13.24 0.33
N GLY A 358 -0.28 12.85 1.24
CA GLY A 358 0.87 12.01 0.92
C GLY A 358 0.47 10.63 0.38
N LEU A 359 -0.50 9.97 1.00
CA LEU A 359 -1.03 8.68 0.54
C LEU A 359 -1.68 8.79 -0.84
N THR A 360 -2.37 9.90 -1.11
CA THR A 360 -2.97 10.17 -2.42
C THR A 360 -1.90 10.38 -3.48
N ALA A 361 -0.84 11.13 -3.17
CA ALA A 361 0.30 11.31 -4.07
C ALA A 361 1.04 9.98 -4.32
N ALA A 362 1.22 9.15 -3.27
CA ALA A 362 1.79 7.82 -3.39
C ALA A 362 0.94 6.90 -4.26
N LEU A 363 -0.39 6.86 -4.04
CA LEU A 363 -1.34 6.10 -4.84
C LEU A 363 -1.26 6.49 -6.33
N PHE A 364 -1.21 7.80 -6.61
CA PHE A 364 -1.12 8.27 -7.99
C PHE A 364 0.19 7.83 -8.65
N ALA A 365 1.33 8.12 -8.02
CA ALA A 365 2.65 7.84 -8.58
C ALA A 365 2.96 6.34 -8.67
N GLN A 366 2.68 5.57 -7.62
CA GLN A 366 2.93 4.12 -7.60
C GLN A 366 1.95 3.37 -8.48
N GLY A 367 0.71 3.83 -8.62
CA GLY A 367 -0.31 3.15 -9.43
C GLY A 367 -0.01 3.11 -10.92
N MET A 368 0.97 3.90 -11.38
CA MET A 368 1.42 3.87 -12.77
C MET A 368 2.17 2.58 -13.13
N THR A 369 2.83 1.94 -12.17
CA THR A 369 3.71 0.77 -12.41
C THR A 369 3.51 -0.37 -11.42
N THR A 370 2.64 -0.22 -10.42
CA THR A 370 2.43 -1.24 -9.39
C THR A 370 0.97 -1.66 -9.28
N PRO A 371 0.72 -2.90 -8.81
CA PRO A 371 -0.65 -3.42 -8.67
C PRO A 371 -1.48 -2.73 -7.59
N LEU A 372 -0.85 -1.97 -6.68
CA LEU A 372 -1.48 -1.26 -5.56
C LEU A 372 -2.56 -2.08 -4.85
N LEU A 373 -3.83 -1.81 -5.16
CA LEU A 373 -4.97 -2.44 -4.50
C LEU A 373 -5.24 -3.86 -5.00
N PHE A 374 -4.61 -4.31 -6.09
CA PHE A 374 -4.67 -5.70 -6.56
C PHE A 374 -3.68 -6.63 -5.85
N ASP A 375 -2.74 -6.07 -5.08
CA ASP A 375 -1.80 -6.82 -4.27
C ASP A 375 -2.19 -6.69 -2.78
N PRO A 376 -2.42 -7.79 -2.05
CA PRO A 376 -2.90 -7.70 -0.67
C PRO A 376 -1.89 -7.05 0.28
N ALA A 377 -0.58 -7.21 0.01
CA ALA A 377 0.46 -6.60 0.84
C ALA A 377 0.47 -5.09 0.74
N MET A 378 0.07 -4.52 -0.39
CA MET A 378 -0.11 -3.07 -0.55
C MET A 378 -1.51 -2.59 -0.22
N ALA A 379 -2.55 -3.29 -0.69
CA ALA A 379 -3.95 -2.91 -0.55
C ALA A 379 -4.34 -2.70 0.92
N VAL A 380 -4.02 -3.67 1.78
CA VAL A 380 -4.44 -3.63 3.19
C VAL A 380 -3.79 -2.46 3.93
N PRO A 381 -2.45 -2.26 3.89
CA PRO A 381 -1.83 -1.07 4.49
C PRO A 381 -2.30 0.26 3.90
N ILE A 382 -2.58 0.35 2.59
CA ILE A 382 -3.12 1.59 1.99
C ILE A 382 -4.48 1.91 2.58
N VAL A 383 -5.40 0.94 2.61
CA VAL A 383 -6.76 1.14 3.14
C VAL A 383 -6.71 1.47 4.62
N MET A 384 -5.89 0.76 5.40
CA MET A 384 -5.65 1.10 6.81
C MET A 384 -5.04 2.49 6.98
N GLY A 385 -4.12 2.89 6.11
CA GLY A 385 -3.53 4.22 6.09
C GLY A 385 -4.57 5.31 5.84
N TYR A 386 -5.46 5.13 4.86
CA TYR A 386 -6.57 6.06 4.63
C TYR A 386 -7.55 6.10 5.81
N MET A 387 -7.87 4.96 6.42
CA MET A 387 -8.69 4.94 7.63
C MET A 387 -8.07 5.77 8.77
N VAL A 388 -6.75 5.67 8.96
CA VAL A 388 -6.01 6.49 9.94
C VAL A 388 -5.92 7.96 9.54
N ALA A 389 -5.81 8.26 8.25
CA ALA A 389 -5.78 9.63 7.74
C ALA A 389 -7.14 10.34 7.85
N LEU A 390 -8.24 9.57 7.90
CA LEU A 390 -9.61 10.07 7.95
C LEU A 390 -10.23 10.02 9.35
N SER A 391 -9.65 9.28 10.30
CA SER A 391 -10.18 9.23 11.66
C SER A 391 -9.99 10.58 12.36
N SER A 392 -11.05 11.07 13.00
CA SER A 392 -11.02 12.37 13.68
C SER A 392 -10.21 12.27 14.99
N PRO A 393 -9.34 13.24 15.31
CA PRO A 393 -8.62 13.25 16.58
C PRO A 393 -9.53 13.25 17.81
N ALA A 394 -10.77 13.73 17.68
CA ALA A 394 -11.75 13.79 18.77
C ALA A 394 -12.12 12.39 19.33
N ASP A 395 -12.19 11.37 18.47
CA ASP A 395 -12.49 10.00 18.91
C ASP A 395 -11.30 9.34 19.63
N GLN A 396 -10.07 9.80 19.35
CA GLN A 396 -8.86 9.32 20.03
C GLN A 396 -8.47 10.18 21.26
N ALA A 397 -8.85 11.46 21.28
CA ALA A 397 -8.66 12.36 22.41
C ALA A 397 -9.65 12.07 23.54
N ASN A 398 -10.90 11.70 23.23
CA ASN A 398 -11.86 11.22 24.23
C ASN A 398 -11.43 9.88 24.87
N ALA A 399 -10.53 9.13 24.23
CA ALA A 399 -9.88 7.95 24.82
C ALA A 399 -8.60 8.29 25.62
N LYS A 400 -8.19 9.56 25.68
CA LYS A 400 -6.90 10.02 26.23
C LYS A 400 -6.96 11.14 27.27
N VAL A 401 -8.14 11.69 27.61
CA VAL A 401 -8.24 12.64 28.73
C VAL A 401 -8.53 11.87 30.02
N ASP A 402 -7.50 11.20 30.54
CA ASP A 402 -7.29 11.13 31.99
C ASP A 402 -6.27 12.24 32.28
N GLU A 403 -6.72 13.38 32.82
CA GLU A 403 -5.86 14.46 33.29
C GLU A 403 -4.91 13.95 34.38
N PRO A 404 -3.58 14.05 34.23
CA PRO A 404 -2.71 14.15 35.37
C PRO A 404 -2.58 15.63 35.73
N ASP A 405 -3.26 16.01 36.80
CA ASP A 405 -2.81 16.94 37.82
C ASP A 405 -2.00 18.17 37.34
N GLY A 406 -2.68 19.31 37.23
CA GLY A 406 -2.18 20.59 37.75
C GLY A 406 -0.86 21.19 37.22
N SER A 407 -0.32 20.77 36.08
CA SER A 407 0.88 21.41 35.51
C SER A 407 0.53 22.50 34.49
N LYS A 408 0.83 23.73 34.89
CA LYS A 408 0.76 25.02 34.17
C LYS A 408 0.80 24.89 32.64
N VAL A 409 -0.35 25.08 32.01
CA VAL A 409 -0.44 25.44 30.59
C VAL A 409 0.21 26.82 30.44
N GLN A 410 1.41 26.87 29.85
CA GLN A 410 1.98 28.14 29.39
C GLN A 410 1.05 28.72 28.30
N PRO A 411 0.63 29.99 28.39
CA PRO A 411 -0.16 30.60 27.33
C PRO A 411 0.67 30.61 26.04
N LEU A 412 0.10 30.03 24.97
CA LEU A 412 0.68 30.14 23.63
C LEU A 412 0.79 31.62 23.27
N ASP A 413 1.98 32.03 22.86
CA ASP A 413 2.27 33.35 22.34
C ASP A 413 1.48 33.59 21.04
N PRO A 414 0.52 34.53 21.01
CA PRO A 414 -0.29 34.82 19.82
C PRO A 414 0.56 35.37 18.64
N ALA A 415 1.81 35.78 18.88
CA ALA A 415 2.72 36.20 17.82
C ALA A 415 3.23 35.03 16.95
N ALA A 416 3.07 33.78 17.38
CA ALA A 416 3.42 32.60 16.59
C ALA A 416 2.40 32.28 15.47
N GLU A 417 1.20 32.88 15.50
CA GLU A 417 0.15 32.70 14.47
C GLU A 417 0.46 33.42 13.14
N TRP A 418 1.48 34.27 13.09
CA TRP A 418 1.74 35.18 11.96
C TRP A 418 2.89 34.77 11.03
N ASN A 419 3.37 33.52 11.07
CA ASN A 419 4.33 33.06 10.07
C ASN A 419 3.62 32.41 8.87
N MET A 420 3.31 33.30 7.92
CA MET A 420 2.69 33.02 6.63
C MET A 420 3.42 31.96 5.79
N ARG A 421 2.63 31.35 4.89
CA ARG A 421 2.92 30.28 3.91
C ARG A 421 4.13 30.53 2.99
N PRO A 422 4.51 29.53 2.17
CA PRO A 422 3.97 29.54 0.81
C PRO A 422 3.21 28.26 0.42
N LEU A 423 2.31 28.47 -0.55
CA LEU A 423 1.28 27.60 -1.13
C LEU A 423 1.71 26.15 -1.41
#